data_AF-A0A7I7NL54-F1
#
_entry.id   AF-A0A7I7NL54-F1
#
_cell.length_a   1.000
_cell.length_b   1.000
_cell.length_c   1.000
_cell.angle_alpha   90.00
_cell.angle_beta   90.00
_cell.angle_gamma   90.00
#
_symmetry.space_group_name_H-M   'P 1'
#
loop_
_entity.id
_entity.type
_entity.pdbx_description
1 polymer ?
#
loop_
_entity_poly.entity_id
_entity_poly.type
_entity_poly.pdbx_seq_one_letter_code
_entity_poly.pdbx_strand_id
1 'polypeptide(L)'
;MGVRALPDWLPFATLFIVAAATLLWLGRIEIRVTVGSEGERAVELWAGAAHLPVTAIARSAEIPRTAKSAALGRQLDPAAYVLHRAWVGPMVLIVLDDPDDPTPYWLVSCRHPKRVLSALTS
;
A
#
# COMPACT_ATOMS: atom_id res chain seq x y z
N MET A 1 -20.63 -48.32 -13.82
CA MET A 1 -20.92 -46.94 -13.36
C MET A 1 -19.95 -46.01 -14.06
N GLY A 2 -20.41 -45.30 -15.09
CA GLY A 2 -19.57 -44.40 -15.89
C GLY A 2 -19.35 -43.11 -15.12
N VAL A 3 -18.13 -42.88 -14.64
CA VAL A 3 -17.74 -41.55 -14.18
C VAL A 3 -17.88 -40.61 -15.38
N ARG A 4 -18.76 -39.62 -15.25
CA ARG A 4 -18.98 -38.59 -16.26
C ARG A 4 -17.63 -37.89 -16.43
N ALA A 5 -16.92 -38.18 -17.52
CA ALA A 5 -15.62 -37.57 -17.76
C ALA A 5 -15.82 -36.06 -17.78
N LEU A 6 -15.23 -35.38 -16.78
CA LEU A 6 -15.24 -33.92 -16.77
C LEU A 6 -14.51 -33.46 -18.04
N PRO A 7 -15.06 -32.48 -18.78
CA PRO A 7 -14.36 -31.91 -19.92
C PRO A 7 -12.91 -31.51 -19.57
N ASP A 8 -11.95 -31.89 -20.40
CA ASP A 8 -10.52 -31.66 -20.13
C ASP A 8 -10.14 -30.17 -20.00
N TRP A 9 -11.00 -29.25 -20.43
CA TRP A 9 -10.81 -27.80 -20.31
C TRP A 9 -11.18 -27.23 -18.93
N LEU A 10 -11.95 -27.95 -18.12
CA LEU A 10 -12.45 -27.48 -16.81
C LEU A 10 -11.34 -27.10 -15.81
N PRO A 11 -10.24 -27.88 -15.68
CA PRO A 11 -9.13 -27.49 -14.83
C PRO A 11 -8.49 -26.16 -15.25
N PHE A 12 -8.35 -25.91 -16.56
CA PHE A 12 -7.77 -24.67 -17.08
C PHE A 12 -8.67 -23.47 -16.84
N ALA A 13 -9.98 -23.62 -17.07
CA ALA A 13 -10.94 -22.55 -16.78
C ALA A 13 -10.98 -22.22 -15.29
N THR A 14 -10.94 -23.23 -14.42
CA THR A 14 -10.90 -23.04 -12.96
C THR A 14 -9.62 -22.34 -12.53
N LEU A 15 -8.46 -22.79 -13.03
CA LEU A 15 -7.17 -22.17 -12.76
C LEU A 15 -7.16 -20.69 -13.20
N PHE A 16 -7.69 -20.40 -14.39
CA PHE A 16 -7.78 -19.05 -14.91
C PHE A 16 -8.65 -18.15 -14.03
N ILE A 17 -9.82 -18.62 -13.60
CA ILE A 17 -10.71 -17.87 -12.71
C ILE A 17 -10.03 -17.62 -11.35
N VAL A 18 -9.40 -18.64 -10.77
CA VAL A 18 -8.69 -18.51 -9.49
C VAL A 18 -7.52 -17.53 -9.63
N ALA A 19 -6.74 -17.63 -10.70
CA ALA A 19 -5.63 -16.71 -10.96
C ALA A 19 -6.12 -15.27 -11.13
N ALA A 20 -7.15 -15.05 -11.95
CA ALA A 20 -7.74 -13.74 -12.17
C ALA A 20 -8.32 -13.16 -10.87
N ALA A 21 -9.05 -13.97 -10.09
CA ALA A 21 -9.58 -13.56 -8.79
C ALA A 21 -8.46 -13.19 -7.81
N THR A 22 -7.38 -13.97 -7.78
CA THR A 22 -6.21 -13.70 -6.92
C THR A 22 -5.52 -12.40 -7.33
N LEU A 23 -5.32 -12.17 -8.63
CA LEU A 23 -4.75 -10.93 -9.18
C LEU A 23 -5.60 -9.70 -8.85
N LEU A 24 -6.93 -9.81 -9.00
CA LEU A 24 -7.85 -8.75 -8.62
C LEU A 24 -7.83 -8.49 -7.11
N TRP A 25 -7.82 -9.55 -6.30
CA TRP A 25 -7.75 -9.45 -4.85
C TRP A 25 -6.44 -8.78 -4.39
N LEU A 26 -5.28 -9.15 -4.95
CA LEU A 26 -3.99 -8.49 -4.71
C LEU A 26 -4.02 -6.99 -5.10
N GLY A 27 -4.85 -6.61 -6.07
CA GLY A 27 -5.03 -5.23 -6.50
C GLY A 27 -5.88 -4.34 -5.57
N ARG A 28 -6.64 -4.92 -4.63
CA ARG A 28 -7.67 -4.21 -3.84
C ARG A 28 -7.19 -3.45 -2.61
N ILE A 29 -5.90 -3.48 -2.28
CA ILE A 29 -5.42 -2.74 -1.11
C ILE A 29 -5.30 -1.25 -1.49
N GLU A 30 -6.28 -0.50 -1.05
CA GLU A 30 -6.40 0.94 -1.22
C GLU A 30 -5.56 1.66 -0.16
N ILE A 31 -4.84 2.71 -0.58
CA ILE A 31 -4.37 3.74 0.34
C ILE A 31 -5.52 4.73 0.44
N ARG A 32 -6.07 4.88 1.64
CA ARG A 32 -7.19 5.79 1.89
C ARG A 32 -6.71 6.91 2.79
N VAL A 33 -6.99 8.15 2.41
CA VAL A 33 -6.88 9.28 3.32
C VAL A 33 -8.32 9.56 3.74
N THR A 34 -8.65 9.27 4.99
CA THR A 34 -9.99 9.53 5.55
C THR A 34 -9.90 10.69 6.52
N VAL A 35 -10.92 11.54 6.52
CA VAL A 35 -11.15 12.45 7.65
C VAL A 35 -11.82 11.61 8.73
N GLY A 36 -11.17 11.42 9.88
CA GLY A 36 -11.70 10.65 10.99
C GLY A 36 -13.04 11.22 11.46
N SER A 37 -14.00 10.34 11.79
CA SER A 37 -15.35 10.71 12.21
C SER A 37 -15.50 10.90 13.73
N GLU A 38 -14.41 10.85 14.49
CA GLU A 38 -14.43 10.88 15.95
C GLU A 38 -13.79 12.18 16.46
N GLY A 39 -14.66 13.13 16.83
CA GLY A 39 -14.32 14.24 17.75
C GLY A 39 -13.66 15.48 17.15
N GLU A 40 -12.64 15.36 16.31
CA GLU A 40 -11.89 16.52 15.80
C GLU A 40 -11.47 16.26 14.34
N ARG A 41 -11.14 17.30 13.57
CA ARG A 41 -10.72 17.23 12.15
C ARG A 41 -9.35 16.52 11.98
N ALA A 42 -9.16 15.33 12.52
CA ALA A 42 -7.95 14.54 12.34
C ALA A 42 -8.03 13.84 10.98
N VAL A 43 -7.25 14.34 10.02
CA VAL A 43 -6.99 13.61 8.79
C VAL A 43 -6.14 12.38 9.17
N GLU A 44 -6.54 11.20 8.73
CA GLU A 44 -5.83 9.94 8.96
C GLU A 44 -5.39 9.33 7.64
N LEU A 45 -4.16 8.84 7.61
CA LEU A 45 -3.61 8.08 6.51
C LEU A 45 -3.73 6.58 6.80
N TRP A 46 -4.48 5.89 5.94
CA TRP A 46 -4.65 4.44 5.98
C TRP A 46 -3.80 3.78 4.90
N ALA A 47 -2.84 2.96 5.32
CA ALA A 47 -1.99 2.16 4.47
C ALA A 47 -2.26 0.66 4.74
N GLY A 48 -3.26 0.10 4.07
CA GLY A 48 -3.69 -1.28 4.32
C GLY A 48 -4.38 -1.40 5.69
N ALA A 49 -3.80 -2.20 6.60
CA ALA A 49 -4.32 -2.37 7.96
C ALA A 49 -3.71 -1.37 8.96
N ALA A 50 -2.66 -0.65 8.58
CA ALA A 50 -2.02 0.35 9.43
C ALA A 50 -2.65 1.73 9.19
N HIS A 51 -2.99 2.43 10.27
CA HIS A 51 -3.55 3.78 10.27
C HIS A 51 -2.63 4.72 11.05
N LEU A 52 -2.42 5.91 10.50
CA LEU A 52 -1.52 6.92 11.05
C LEU A 52 -2.21 8.29 11.05
N PRO A 53 -2.32 8.97 12.20
CA PRO A 53 -2.85 10.33 12.23
C PRO A 53 -1.88 11.31 11.56
N VAL A 54 -2.38 12.30 10.81
CA VAL A 54 -1.52 13.28 10.12
C VAL A 54 -0.68 14.11 11.09
N THR A 55 -1.11 14.25 12.35
CA THR A 55 -0.34 14.94 13.40
C THR A 55 0.99 14.28 13.71
N ALA A 56 1.13 12.96 13.50
CA ALA A 56 2.38 12.23 13.68
C ALA A 56 3.31 12.33 12.46
N ILE A 57 2.89 13.00 11.38
CA ILE A 57 3.67 13.12 10.14
C ILE A 57 4.51 14.38 10.18
N ALA A 58 5.83 14.23 10.29
CA ALA A 58 6.79 15.33 10.20
C ALA A 58 6.95 15.82 8.74
N ARG A 59 7.02 14.89 7.79
CA ARG A 59 7.28 15.20 6.38
C ARG A 59 6.72 14.12 5.47
N SER A 60 6.29 14.49 4.28
CA SER A 60 5.95 13.55 3.22
C SER A 60 6.64 13.89 1.90
N ALA A 61 7.01 12.88 1.12
CA ALA A 61 7.70 13.05 -0.15
C ALA A 61 7.34 11.95 -1.16
N GLU A 62 7.37 12.27 -2.46
CA GLU A 62 7.23 11.29 -3.53
C GLU A 62 8.58 10.60 -3.79
N ILE A 63 8.55 9.27 -3.91
CA ILE A 63 9.65 8.48 -4.43
C ILE A 63 9.28 8.02 -5.84
N PRO A 64 9.95 8.54 -6.89
CA PRO A 64 9.70 8.10 -8.26
C PRO A 64 10.17 6.66 -8.46
N ARG A 65 9.62 5.99 -9.48
CA ARG A 65 9.96 4.60 -9.84
C ARG A 65 11.46 4.37 -9.98
N THR A 66 12.20 5.36 -10.49
CA THR A 66 13.65 5.29 -10.69
C THR A 66 14.43 5.21 -9.37
N ALA A 67 13.92 5.82 -8.30
CA ALA A 67 14.54 5.83 -6.97
C ALA A 67 14.05 4.67 -6.07
N LYS A 68 12.94 4.01 -6.43
CA LYS A 68 12.29 2.96 -5.65
C LYS A 68 13.22 1.81 -5.27
N SER A 69 14.06 1.35 -6.19
CA SER A 69 15.00 0.25 -5.92
C SER A 69 16.06 0.64 -4.88
N ALA A 70 16.49 1.90 -4.84
CA ALA A 70 17.42 2.37 -3.83
C ALA A 70 16.74 2.44 -2.45
N ALA A 71 15.52 3.00 -2.41
CA ALA A 71 14.72 3.15 -1.20
C ALA A 71 14.32 1.82 -0.54
N LEU A 72 14.11 0.76 -1.31
CA LEU A 72 13.79 -0.59 -0.81
C LEU A 72 15.03 -1.48 -0.63
N GLY A 73 16.19 -1.00 -1.08
CA GLY A 73 17.44 -1.74 -1.04
C GLY A 73 18.38 -1.12 -0.01
N ARG A 74 19.50 -0.58 -0.50
CA ARG A 74 20.60 -0.08 0.34
C ARG A 74 20.24 1.07 1.27
N GLN A 75 19.19 1.83 0.96
CA GLN A 75 18.75 2.97 1.77
C GLN A 75 17.61 2.62 2.71
N LEU A 76 17.15 1.37 2.72
CA LEU A 76 16.06 0.93 3.59
C LEU A 76 16.56 0.82 5.02
N ASP A 77 15.83 1.47 5.92
CA ASP A 77 15.98 1.30 7.35
C ASP A 77 15.18 0.05 7.78
N PRO A 78 15.77 -0.90 8.52
CA PRO A 78 15.05 -2.08 9.01
C PRO A 78 13.88 -1.76 9.96
N ALA A 79 13.88 -0.59 10.60
CA ALA A 79 12.79 -0.15 11.47
C ALA A 79 11.65 0.52 10.68
N ALA A 80 11.82 0.80 9.39
CA ALA A 80 10.78 1.46 8.61
C ALA A 80 9.60 0.53 8.30
N TYR A 81 8.38 1.07 8.38
CA TYR A 81 7.20 0.37 7.91
C TYR A 81 7.15 0.40 6.39
N VAL A 82 7.17 -0.78 5.75
CA VAL A 82 7.18 -0.88 4.29
C VAL A 82 5.92 -1.58 3.78
N LEU A 83 5.10 -0.82 3.05
CA LEU A 83 4.02 -1.35 2.24
C LEU A 83 4.44 -1.32 0.76
N HIS A 84 5.14 -2.38 0.36
CA HIS A 84 5.64 -2.53 -1.00
C HIS A 84 4.67 -3.30 -1.91
N ARG A 85 4.46 -2.78 -3.13
CA ARG A 85 3.82 -3.51 -4.24
C ARG A 85 4.75 -3.55 -5.44
N ALA A 86 5.08 -4.74 -5.91
CA ALA A 86 6.01 -4.94 -7.03
C ALA A 86 5.50 -4.29 -8.33
N TRP A 87 4.19 -4.34 -8.58
CA TRP A 87 3.55 -3.81 -9.80
C TRP A 87 3.14 -2.32 -9.74
N VAL A 88 3.41 -1.63 -8.62
CA VAL A 88 3.14 -0.18 -8.50
C VAL A 88 4.47 0.57 -8.60
N GLY A 89 4.63 1.39 -9.63
CA GLY A 89 5.89 2.09 -9.90
C GLY A 89 6.31 3.10 -8.82
N PRO A 90 5.47 4.10 -8.47
CA PRO A 90 5.83 5.14 -7.51
C PRO A 90 5.58 4.71 -6.05
N MET A 91 6.21 5.44 -5.13
CA MET A 91 6.04 5.31 -3.69
C MET A 91 5.89 6.68 -3.02
N VAL A 92 5.34 6.69 -1.82
CA VAL A 92 5.31 7.85 -0.93
C VAL A 92 6.13 7.50 0.31
N LEU A 93 7.03 8.40 0.69
CA LEU A 93 7.75 8.40 1.95
C LEU A 93 7.02 9.30 2.93
N ILE A 94 6.76 8.82 4.13
CA ILE A 94 6.15 9.57 5.23
C ILE A 94 7.08 9.46 6.44
N VAL A 95 7.70 10.55 6.84
CA VAL A 95 8.57 10.62 8.03
C VAL A 95 7.70 10.87 9.25
N LEU A 96 7.92 10.08 10.29
CA LEU A 96 7.18 10.17 11.55
C LEU A 96 7.93 11.05 12.55
N ASP A 97 7.17 11.74 13.40
CA ASP A 97 7.67 12.51 14.56
C ASP A 97 7.01 11.98 15.84
N ASP A 98 7.19 10.68 16.09
CA ASP A 98 6.68 10.02 17.29
C ASP A 98 7.89 9.51 18.11
N PRO A 99 8.19 10.10 19.28
CA PRO A 99 9.32 9.67 20.11
C PRO A 99 9.10 8.31 20.78
N ASP A 100 7.84 7.84 20.87
CA ASP A 100 7.48 6.58 21.52
C ASP A 100 7.44 5.41 20.50
N ASP A 101 7.40 5.68 19.20
CA ASP A 101 7.46 4.66 18.14
C ASP A 101 8.88 4.55 17.55
N PRO A 102 9.51 3.36 17.58
CA PRO A 102 10.81 3.15 16.93
C PRO A 102 10.77 3.25 15.39
N THR A 103 9.59 3.38 14.77
CA THR A 103 9.40 3.46 13.31
C THR A 103 9.70 4.87 12.79
N PRO A 104 10.83 5.11 12.10
CA PRO A 104 11.22 6.47 11.72
C PRO A 104 10.42 7.00 10.52
N TYR A 105 10.00 6.12 9.62
CA TYR A 105 9.25 6.49 8.42
C TYR A 105 8.50 5.30 7.83
N TRP A 106 7.48 5.62 7.03
CA TRP A 106 6.71 4.69 6.23
C TRP A 106 7.04 4.83 4.75
N LEU A 107 7.14 3.69 4.06
CA LEU A 107 7.32 3.59 2.62
C LEU A 107 6.12 2.86 2.00
N VAL A 108 5.27 3.61 1.32
CA VAL A 108 3.98 3.08 0.82
C VAL A 108 3.89 3.20 -0.69
N SER A 109 3.64 2.08 -1.39
CA SER A 109 3.48 2.06 -2.85
C SER A 109 2.16 2.68 -3.31
N CYS A 110 2.21 3.81 -4.00
CA CYS A 110 1.03 4.56 -4.43
C CYS A 110 1.07 4.86 -5.94
N ARG A 111 -0.06 4.63 -6.64
CA ARG A 111 -0.18 4.95 -8.07
C ARG A 111 -0.27 6.46 -8.35
N HIS A 112 -0.80 7.23 -7.40
CA HIS A 112 -1.04 8.67 -7.54
C HIS A 112 -0.45 9.43 -6.34
N PRO A 113 0.88 9.45 -6.17
CA PRO A 113 1.55 10.04 -5.00
C PRO A 113 1.15 11.50 -4.79
N LYS A 114 1.06 12.29 -5.86
CA LYS A 114 0.64 13.71 -5.80
C LYS A 114 -0.73 13.93 -5.15
N ARG A 115 -1.70 13.04 -5.37
CA ARG A 115 -3.03 13.15 -4.75
C ARG A 115 -2.97 12.89 -3.24
N VAL A 116 -2.15 11.93 -2.82
CA VAL A 116 -1.94 11.63 -1.40
C VAL A 116 -1.24 12.80 -0.72
N LEU A 117 -0.13 13.29 -1.28
CA LEU A 117 0.60 14.43 -0.73
C LEU A 117 -0.30 15.68 -0.60
N SER A 118 -1.11 15.98 -1.62
CA SER A 118 -2.07 17.08 -1.56
C SER A 118 -3.12 16.90 -0.47
N ALA A 119 -3.56 15.67 -0.19
CA ALA A 119 -4.54 15.38 0.85
C ALA A 119 -3.93 15.45 2.26
N LEU A 120 -2.62 15.24 2.40
CA LEU A 120 -1.91 15.36 3.68
C LEU A 120 -1.60 16.82 4.07
N THR A 121 -1.60 17.75 3.11
CA THR A 121 -1.27 19.18 3.33
C THR A 121 -2.50 20.09 3.30
N SER A 122 -3.69 19.55 3.04
CA SER A 122 -4.95 20.32 2.93
C SER A 122 -5.70 20.35 4.25
#